data_AF-A0ABD2NEP5-F1
#
_entry.id   AF-A0ABD2NEP5-F1
#
_cell.length_a   1.000
_cell.length_b   1.000
_cell.length_c   1.000
_cell.angle_alpha   90.00
_cell.angle_beta   90.00
_cell.angle_gamma   90.00
#
_symmetry.space_group_name_H-M   'P 1'
#
loop_
_entity.id
_entity.type
_entity.pdbx_description
1 polymer ?
#
loop_
_entity_poly.entity_id
_entity_poly.type
_entity_poly.pdbx_seq_one_letter_code
_entity_poly.pdbx_strand_id
1 'polypeptide(L)'
;MDEVDWGGRFLSCEDAEILYDTFSTILSDLSNIIFPRKRSLGKENWITTGIKISCRKLFDDKLLGLVSEEHYRNYCNILKSVITAAKQRINVECISNAKNKNKATWNLIKKYSGKQPASNQNMFENFQNVDKKSLVYFNKFYVRCEKDNNAESEVYPIQEDHHASIFLEPTDEREVHQIIKSLGNTNAVGRDEIIIKCLEHIPHIITALLCHQLDALH
;
A
#
# COMPACT_ATOMS: atom_id res chain seq x y z
N MET A 1 -30.98 -8.95 8.23
CA MET A 1 -29.71 -8.23 8.37
C MET A 1 -30.14 -6.89 8.90
N ASP A 2 -29.99 -6.70 10.21
CA ASP A 2 -30.47 -5.48 10.85
C ASP A 2 -29.68 -4.31 10.28
N GLU A 3 -30.40 -3.25 9.95
CA GLU A 3 -29.85 -2.01 9.41
C GLU A 3 -28.84 -1.47 10.43
N VAL A 4 -27.56 -1.39 10.02
CA VAL A 4 -26.51 -0.86 10.91
C VAL A 4 -26.83 0.61 11.12
N ASP A 5 -27.22 0.97 12.34
CA ASP A 5 -27.48 2.35 12.73
C ASP A 5 -26.16 3.13 12.84
N TRP A 6 -25.71 3.62 11.70
CA TRP A 6 -24.53 4.47 11.56
C TRP A 6 -24.71 5.85 12.20
N GLY A 7 -25.95 6.32 12.38
CA GLY A 7 -26.23 7.66 12.89
C GLY A 7 -26.32 7.70 14.41
N GLY A 8 -27.11 6.82 15.02
CA GLY A 8 -27.45 6.90 16.45
C GLY A 8 -26.33 6.46 17.40
N ARG A 9 -25.48 5.51 17.00
CA ARG A 9 -24.39 5.00 17.85
C ARG A 9 -23.06 5.72 17.70
N PHE A 10 -22.79 6.28 16.52
CA PHE A 10 -21.49 6.90 16.22
C PHE A 10 -21.49 8.40 16.47
N LEU A 11 -22.59 9.12 16.19
CA LEU A 11 -22.68 10.58 16.39
C LEU A 11 -22.84 11.01 17.87
N SER A 12 -23.03 10.06 18.78
CA SER A 12 -23.15 10.33 20.22
C SER A 12 -21.88 10.01 21.02
N CYS A 13 -20.82 9.54 20.35
CA CYS A 13 -19.57 9.14 20.99
C CYS A 13 -18.56 10.29 20.86
N GLU A 14 -18.15 10.85 21.99
CA GLU A 14 -17.18 11.95 22.06
C GLU A 14 -15.72 11.47 21.96
N ASP A 15 -15.47 10.17 22.10
CA ASP A 15 -14.12 9.59 22.09
C ASP A 15 -13.74 9.11 20.68
N ALA A 16 -12.80 9.82 20.06
CA ALA A 16 -12.33 9.55 18.71
C ALA A 16 -11.66 8.17 18.55
N GLU A 17 -10.96 7.66 19.58
CA GLU A 17 -10.30 6.35 19.52
C GLU A 17 -11.34 5.22 19.51
N ILE A 18 -12.32 5.30 20.40
CA ILE A 18 -13.42 4.33 20.46
C ILE A 18 -14.23 4.35 19.15
N LEU A 19 -14.46 5.54 18.60
CA LEU A 19 -15.16 5.73 17.34
C LEU A 19 -14.41 5.07 16.18
N TYR A 20 -13.09 5.28 16.11
CA TYR A 20 -12.22 4.68 15.09
C TYR A 20 -12.19 3.15 15.18
N ASP A 21 -12.00 2.60 16.38
CA ASP A 21 -11.94 1.15 16.57
C ASP A 21 -13.28 0.49 16.23
N THR A 22 -14.39 1.12 16.63
CA THR A 22 -15.74 0.63 16.33
C THR A 22 -16.02 0.66 14.83
N PHE A 23 -15.70 1.77 14.16
CA PHE A 23 -15.86 1.88 12.71
C PHE A 23 -15.01 0.85 11.96
N SER A 24 -13.72 0.77 12.29
CA SER A 24 -12.78 -0.16 11.67
C SER A 24 -13.22 -1.61 11.83
N THR A 25 -13.76 -1.97 13.00
CA THR A 25 -14.25 -3.31 13.28
C THR A 25 -15.48 -3.64 12.43
N ILE A 26 -16.50 -2.79 12.43
CA ILE A 26 -17.73 -3.02 11.65
C ILE A 26 -17.43 -3.08 10.15
N LEU A 27 -16.59 -2.16 9.65
CA LEU A 27 -16.23 -2.12 8.24
C LEU A 27 -15.47 -3.41 7.83
N SER A 28 -14.55 -3.87 8.68
CA SER A 28 -13.82 -5.13 8.48
C SER A 28 -14.77 -6.32 8.45
N ASP A 29 -15.70 -6.42 9.40
CA ASP A 29 -16.68 -7.50 9.48
C ASP A 29 -17.61 -7.54 8.26
N LEU A 30 -18.16 -6.39 7.86
CA LEU A 30 -18.99 -6.27 6.66
C LEU A 30 -18.22 -6.64 5.39
N SER A 31 -16.95 -6.20 5.28
CA SER A 31 -16.11 -6.53 4.13
C SER A 31 -15.90 -8.05 4.01
N ASN A 32 -15.69 -8.74 5.13
CA ASN A 32 -15.49 -10.18 5.18
C ASN A 32 -16.77 -10.96 4.83
N ILE A 33 -17.94 -10.43 5.20
CA ILE A 33 -19.25 -11.03 4.87
C ILE A 33 -19.58 -10.86 3.39
N ILE A 34 -19.39 -9.66 2.83
CA ILE A 34 -19.80 -9.30 1.47
C ILE A 34 -18.81 -9.81 0.42
N PHE A 35 -17.50 -9.79 0.74
CA PHE A 35 -16.43 -10.27 -0.12
C PHE A 35 -15.76 -11.50 0.50
N PRO A 36 -16.48 -12.63 0.63
CA PRO A 36 -15.90 -13.84 1.20
C PRO A 36 -14.71 -14.26 0.35
N ARG A 37 -13.52 -14.27 0.97
CA ARG A 37 -12.23 -14.51 0.32
C ARG A 37 -12.27 -15.76 -0.56
N LYS A 38 -12.39 -15.59 -1.88
CA LYS A 38 -12.18 -16.67 -2.85
C LYS A 38 -10.69 -16.84 -3.09
N ARG A 39 -10.12 -17.87 -2.46
CA ARG A 39 -8.68 -18.21 -2.57
C ARG A 39 -8.39 -18.85 -3.92
N SER A 40 -8.02 -18.07 -4.94
CA SER A 40 -7.31 -18.60 -6.10
C SER A 40 -5.82 -18.70 -5.73
N LEU A 41 -5.42 -19.82 -5.13
CA LEU A 41 -4.01 -20.21 -5.19
C LEU A 41 -3.72 -20.49 -6.66
N GLY A 42 -3.07 -19.55 -7.34
CA GLY A 42 -2.55 -19.77 -8.68
C GLY A 42 -1.79 -21.10 -8.73
N LYS A 43 -1.86 -21.80 -9.86
CA LYS A 43 -1.09 -23.02 -10.12
C LYS A 43 0.40 -22.67 -10.26
N GLU A 44 1.01 -22.23 -9.18
CA GLU A 44 2.44 -22.01 -9.07
C GLU A 44 3.08 -23.36 -8.68
N ASN A 45 3.92 -23.87 -9.58
CA ASN A 45 4.47 -25.23 -9.47
C ASN A 45 5.41 -25.42 -8.27
N TRP A 46 5.85 -24.34 -7.61
CA TRP A 46 6.70 -24.41 -6.41
C TRP A 46 5.92 -24.52 -5.10
N ILE A 47 4.60 -24.34 -5.11
CA ILE A 47 3.79 -24.39 -3.89
C ILE A 47 3.47 -25.86 -3.54
N THR A 48 4.23 -26.43 -2.61
CA THR A 48 4.00 -27.79 -2.10
C THR A 48 2.81 -27.85 -1.13
N THR A 49 2.25 -29.04 -0.93
CA THR A 49 1.21 -29.29 0.07
C THR A 49 1.67 -28.89 1.48
N GLY A 50 2.93 -29.17 1.82
CA GLY A 50 3.53 -28.77 3.09
C GLY A 50 3.53 -27.26 3.29
N ILE A 51 3.96 -26.49 2.28
CA ILE A 51 3.91 -25.01 2.34
C ILE A 51 2.47 -24.52 2.52
N LYS A 52 1.50 -25.10 1.81
CA LYS A 52 0.08 -24.73 1.97
C LYS A 52 -0.44 -24.97 3.39
N ILE A 53 -0.12 -26.14 3.96
CA ILE A 53 -0.54 -26.50 5.31
C ILE A 53 0.14 -25.59 6.34
N SER A 54 1.45 -25.36 6.20
CA SER A 54 2.22 -24.50 7.10
C SER A 54 1.74 -23.05 7.07
N CYS A 55 1.46 -22.48 5.90
CA CYS A 55 0.88 -21.14 5.79
C CYS A 55 -0.52 -21.08 6.44
N ARG A 56 -1.35 -22.10 6.20
CA ARG A 56 -2.70 -22.18 6.75
C ARG A 56 -2.68 -22.23 8.27
N LYS A 57 -1.93 -23.18 8.83
CA LYS A 57 -1.82 -23.37 10.27
C LYS A 57 -1.27 -22.12 10.96
N LEU A 58 -0.21 -21.52 10.42
CA LEU A 58 0.37 -20.30 10.99
C LEU A 58 -0.63 -19.13 11.02
N PHE A 59 -1.44 -18.99 9.96
CA PHE A 59 -2.48 -17.96 9.89
C PHE A 59 -3.60 -18.21 10.90
N ASP A 60 -4.10 -19.46 10.95
CA ASP A 60 -5.17 -19.85 11.86
C ASP A 60 -4.73 -19.69 13.32
N ASP A 61 -3.51 -20.13 13.65
CA ASP A 61 -2.93 -20.02 14.99
C ASP A 61 -2.73 -18.55 15.43
N LYS A 62 -2.38 -17.65 14.50
CA LYS A 62 -2.29 -16.20 14.78
C LYS A 62 -3.66 -15.56 14.99
N LEU A 63 -4.64 -15.91 14.15
CA LEU A 63 -6.00 -15.38 14.25
C LEU A 63 -6.68 -15.79 15.56
N LEU A 64 -6.42 -17.01 16.03
CA LEU A 64 -6.95 -17.54 17.28
C LEU A 64 -6.16 -17.11 18.53
N GLY A 65 -5.09 -16.31 18.37
CA GLY A 65 -4.24 -15.88 19.48
C GLY A 65 -3.48 -17.01 20.18
N LEU A 66 -3.31 -18.16 19.52
CA LEU A 66 -2.72 -19.38 20.11
C LEU A 66 -1.19 -19.35 20.13
N VAL A 67 -0.58 -18.33 19.51
CA VAL A 67 0.86 -18.24 19.27
C VAL A 67 1.36 -16.85 19.67
N SER A 68 2.46 -16.80 20.42
CA SER A 68 3.12 -15.53 20.76
C SER A 68 3.70 -14.84 19.52
N GLU A 69 3.78 -13.50 19.53
CA GLU A 69 4.35 -12.75 18.40
C GLU A 69 5.80 -13.14 18.08
N GLU A 70 6.60 -13.49 19.08
CA GLU A 70 7.96 -13.99 18.86
C GLU A 70 7.97 -15.32 18.09
N HIS A 71 7.10 -16.26 18.51
CA HIS A 71 7.00 -17.56 17.85
C HIS A 71 6.46 -17.41 16.42
N TYR A 72 5.47 -16.55 16.22
CA TYR A 72 4.94 -16.22 14.89
C TYR A 72 6.02 -15.64 13.97
N ARG A 73 6.83 -14.70 14.48
CA ARG A 73 7.93 -14.09 13.72
C ARG A 73 9.01 -15.11 13.35
N ASN A 74 9.43 -15.94 14.30
CA ASN A 74 10.42 -16.99 14.05
C ASN A 74 9.91 -18.00 13.03
N TYR A 75 8.65 -18.44 13.16
CA TYR A 75 8.05 -19.34 12.20
C TYR A 75 7.93 -18.71 10.82
N CYS A 76 7.53 -17.44 10.71
CA CYS A 76 7.53 -16.69 9.46
C CYS A 76 8.90 -16.70 8.78
N ASN A 77 9.98 -16.52 9.54
CA ASN A 77 11.35 -16.52 9.01
C ASN A 77 11.75 -17.90 8.48
N ILE A 78 11.42 -18.98 9.21
CA ILE A 78 11.63 -20.36 8.76
C ILE A 78 10.84 -20.62 7.47
N LEU A 79 9.56 -20.25 7.46
CA LEU A 79 8.68 -20.43 6.31
C LEU A 79 9.18 -19.67 5.07
N LYS A 80 9.70 -18.45 5.24
CA LYS A 80 10.36 -17.69 4.17
C LYS A 80 11.56 -18.45 3.59
N SER A 81 12.40 -19.05 4.43
CA SER A 81 13.52 -19.88 3.99
C SER A 81 13.05 -21.10 3.18
N VAL A 82 12.04 -21.82 3.68
CA VAL A 82 11.46 -23.00 3.00
C VAL A 82 10.87 -22.62 1.63
N ILE A 83 10.12 -21.51 1.56
CA ILE A 83 9.55 -21.00 0.30
C ILE A 83 10.67 -20.64 -0.69
N THR A 84 11.74 -20.02 -0.20
CA THR A 84 12.89 -19.63 -1.03
C THR A 84 13.57 -20.87 -1.62
N ALA A 85 13.83 -21.89 -0.81
CA ALA A 85 14.40 -23.16 -1.25
C ALA A 85 13.50 -23.89 -2.27
N ALA A 86 12.18 -23.89 -2.05
CA ALA A 86 11.23 -24.49 -2.99
C ALA A 86 11.24 -23.80 -4.36
N LYS A 87 11.26 -22.46 -4.38
CA LYS A 87 11.37 -21.67 -5.62
C LYS A 87 12.71 -21.94 -6.33
N GLN A 88 13.82 -21.96 -5.59
CA GLN A 88 15.14 -22.25 -6.13
C GLN A 88 15.19 -23.63 -6.79
N ARG A 89 14.68 -24.66 -6.10
CA ARG A 89 14.63 -26.04 -6.64
C ARG A 89 13.93 -26.10 -7.99
N ILE A 90 12.73 -25.52 -8.09
CA ILE A 90 11.96 -25.51 -9.34
C ILE A 90 12.69 -24.75 -10.45
N ASN A 91 13.32 -23.61 -10.13
CA ASN A 91 14.08 -22.84 -11.11
C ASN A 91 15.31 -23.64 -11.61
N VAL A 92 16.04 -24.30 -10.71
CA VAL A 92 17.19 -25.16 -11.07
C VAL A 92 16.75 -26.32 -11.95
N GLU A 93 15.67 -27.00 -11.59
CA GLU A 93 15.09 -28.10 -12.37
C GLU A 93 14.63 -27.64 -13.77
N CYS A 94 14.03 -26.45 -13.85
CA CYS A 94 13.62 -25.85 -15.11
C CYS A 94 14.83 -25.57 -16.03
N ILE A 95 15.94 -25.07 -15.48
CA ILE A 95 17.17 -24.80 -16.25
C ILE A 95 17.88 -26.11 -16.63
N SER A 96 17.98 -27.08 -15.71
CA SER A 96 18.68 -28.34 -15.94
C SER A 96 18.02 -29.17 -17.04
N ASN A 97 16.68 -29.18 -17.06
CA ASN A 97 15.89 -29.98 -18.00
C ASN A 97 15.64 -29.26 -19.33
N ALA A 98 16.04 -27.99 -19.47
CA ALA A 98 15.83 -27.23 -20.69
C ALA A 98 16.80 -27.62 -21.80
N LYS A 99 16.28 -27.84 -23.02
CA LYS A 99 17.08 -28.05 -24.24
C LYS A 99 18.07 -26.91 -24.50
N ASN A 100 17.69 -25.67 -24.16
CA ASN A 100 18.55 -24.50 -24.23
C ASN A 100 18.57 -23.80 -22.86
N LYS A 101 19.64 -24.05 -22.09
CA LYS A 101 19.82 -23.54 -20.72
C LYS A 101 19.93 -22.01 -20.67
N ASN A 102 20.59 -21.40 -21.65
CA ASN A 102 20.73 -19.94 -21.73
C ASN A 102 19.37 -19.28 -21.94
N LYS A 103 18.56 -19.80 -22.87
CA LYS A 103 17.21 -19.29 -23.12
C LYS A 103 16.30 -19.48 -21.89
N ALA A 104 16.36 -20.63 -21.23
CA ALA A 104 15.58 -20.89 -20.01
C ALA A 104 15.97 -19.94 -18.86
N THR A 105 17.27 -19.71 -18.67
CA THR A 105 17.79 -18.77 -17.67
C THR A 105 17.32 -17.34 -17.95
N TRP A 106 17.44 -16.88 -19.20
CA TRP A 106 16.95 -15.55 -19.60
C TRP A 106 15.44 -15.40 -19.43
N ASN A 107 14.66 -16.45 -19.71
CA ASN A 107 13.22 -16.44 -19.48
C ASN A 107 12.87 -16.34 -17.99
N LEU A 108 13.62 -17.03 -17.11
CA LEU A 108 13.44 -16.91 -15.66
C LEU A 108 13.80 -15.50 -15.18
N ILE A 109 14.92 -14.94 -15.64
CA ILE A 109 15.31 -13.56 -15.32
C ILE A 109 14.19 -12.60 -15.74
N LYS A 110 13.68 -12.70 -16.97
CA LYS A 110 12.55 -11.88 -17.44
C LYS A 110 11.31 -12.04 -16.57
N LYS A 111 10.96 -13.28 -16.18
CA LYS A 111 9.82 -13.57 -15.30
C LYS A 111 9.94 -12.86 -13.95
N TYR A 112 11.13 -12.86 -13.33
CA TYR A 112 11.34 -12.30 -11.99
C TYR A 112 11.73 -10.81 -11.99
N SER A 113 12.27 -10.27 -13.08
CA SER A 113 12.63 -8.86 -13.18
C SER A 113 11.42 -7.91 -13.30
N GLY A 114 10.19 -8.44 -13.37
CA GLY A 114 8.96 -7.62 -13.44
C GLY A 114 8.84 -6.75 -14.70
N LYS A 115 9.78 -6.89 -15.65
CA LYS A 115 9.73 -6.23 -16.94
C LYS A 115 8.60 -6.89 -17.73
N GLN A 116 7.42 -6.26 -17.70
CA GLN A 116 6.41 -6.47 -18.73
C GLN A 116 7.12 -6.33 -20.09
N PRO A 117 6.75 -7.12 -21.11
CA PRO A 117 7.20 -6.80 -22.45
C PRO A 117 6.86 -5.33 -22.66
N ALA A 118 7.88 -4.50 -22.85
CA ALA A 118 7.66 -3.09 -23.09
C ALA A 118 6.69 -3.03 -24.27
N SER A 119 5.46 -2.59 -24.00
CA SER A 119 4.72 -1.90 -25.05
C SER A 119 5.70 -0.89 -25.61
N ASN A 120 5.84 -0.82 -26.93
CA ASN A 120 6.75 0.10 -27.61
C ASN A 120 6.33 1.57 -27.39
N GLN A 121 6.17 2.01 -26.14
CA GLN A 121 6.06 3.40 -25.77
C GLN A 121 7.48 3.93 -25.67
N ASN A 122 7.92 4.50 -26.79
CA ASN A 122 9.06 5.39 -26.80
C ASN A 122 8.79 6.50 -25.78
N MET A 123 9.50 6.48 -24.66
CA MET A 123 9.47 7.51 -23.61
C MET A 123 9.83 8.92 -24.15
N PHE A 124 10.26 9.00 -25.41
CA PHE A 124 10.67 10.21 -26.13
C PHE A 124 9.63 10.74 -27.13
N GLU A 125 8.51 10.05 -27.38
CA GLU A 125 7.49 10.56 -28.32
C GLU A 125 6.83 11.85 -27.81
N ASN A 126 6.74 12.06 -26.48
CA ASN A 126 6.19 13.28 -25.89
C ASN A 126 7.17 14.48 -25.88
N PHE A 127 8.41 14.31 -26.32
CA PHE A 127 9.42 15.38 -26.33
C PHE A 127 9.58 16.09 -27.68
N GLN A 128 8.79 15.73 -28.71
CA GLN A 128 8.94 16.33 -30.03
C GLN A 128 8.62 17.84 -30.09
N ASN A 129 8.01 18.42 -29.06
CA ASN A 129 7.63 19.85 -29.00
C ASN A 129 8.21 20.61 -27.79
N VAL A 130 9.27 20.13 -27.15
CA VAL A 130 9.93 20.92 -26.10
C VAL A 130 10.81 21.99 -26.74
N ASP A 131 10.44 23.26 -26.59
CA ASP A 131 11.27 24.40 -27.00
C ASP A 131 12.67 24.25 -26.40
N LYS A 132 13.70 24.38 -27.25
CA LYS A 132 15.11 24.35 -26.83
C LYS A 132 15.38 25.33 -25.69
N LYS A 133 14.64 26.43 -25.57
CA LYS A 133 14.75 27.36 -24.43
C LYS A 133 14.36 26.73 -23.10
N SER A 134 13.31 25.90 -23.06
CA SER A 134 12.83 25.22 -21.85
C SER A 134 13.85 24.20 -21.34
N LEU A 135 14.51 23.48 -22.25
CA LEU A 135 15.61 22.57 -21.93
C LEU A 135 16.83 23.31 -21.36
N VAL A 136 17.16 24.47 -21.90
CA VAL A 136 18.24 25.33 -21.36
C VAL A 136 17.88 25.87 -19.98
N TYR A 137 16.62 26.25 -19.74
CA TYR A 137 16.15 26.69 -18.42
C TYR A 137 16.21 25.56 -17.38
N PHE A 138 15.75 24.37 -17.76
CA PHE A 138 15.78 23.18 -16.91
C PHE A 138 17.22 22.80 -16.52
N ASN A 139 18.13 22.78 -17.50
CA ASN A 139 19.55 22.51 -17.23
C ASN A 139 20.19 23.61 -16.36
N LYS A 140 19.85 24.89 -16.58
CA LYS A 140 20.33 25.98 -15.72
C LYS A 140 19.82 25.88 -14.29
N PHE A 141 18.58 25.44 -14.08
CA PHE A 141 18.00 25.25 -12.75
C PHE A 141 18.80 24.21 -11.95
N TYR A 142 19.04 23.03 -12.52
CA TYR A 142 19.80 21.97 -11.82
C TYR A 142 21.28 22.31 -11.61
N VAL A 143 21.91 22.98 -12.59
CA VAL A 143 23.29 23.48 -12.43
C VAL A 143 23.39 24.60 -11.38
N ARG A 144 22.30 25.35 -11.14
CA ARG A 144 22.23 26.35 -10.06
C ARG A 144 22.12 25.68 -8.69
N CYS A 145 21.30 24.63 -8.57
CA CYS A 145 21.14 23.87 -7.32
C CYS A 145 22.43 23.21 -6.82
N GLU A 146 23.38 22.87 -7.70
CA GLU A 146 24.68 22.33 -7.27
C GLU A 146 25.67 23.40 -6.80
N LYS A 147 25.49 24.67 -7.16
CA LYS A 147 26.46 25.75 -6.89
C LYS A 147 26.28 26.45 -5.55
N ASP A 148 25.15 26.26 -4.87
CA ASP A 148 24.90 26.83 -3.54
C ASP A 148 25.55 26.03 -2.39
N ASN A 149 26.21 24.90 -2.67
CA ASN A 149 26.90 24.10 -1.65
C ASN A 149 28.33 24.55 -1.32
N ASN A 150 28.83 25.64 -1.91
CA ASN A 150 30.20 26.15 -1.72
C ASN A 150 30.24 27.65 -1.33
N ALA A 151 29.23 28.17 -0.64
CA ALA A 151 29.32 29.46 0.02
C ALA A 151 29.64 29.25 1.51
N GLU A 152 30.78 29.79 1.95
CA GLU A 152 31.04 30.04 3.37
C GLU A 152 29.96 31.01 3.89
N SER A 153 28.86 30.47 4.40
CA SER A 153 27.84 31.28 5.07
C SER A 153 28.18 31.38 6.54
N GLU A 154 28.46 32.61 6.98
CA GLU A 154 28.35 33.00 8.39
C GLU A 154 27.02 32.47 8.94
N VAL A 155 27.11 31.61 9.95
CA VAL A 155 25.95 31.07 10.66
C VAL A 155 25.37 32.20 11.51
N TYR A 156 24.39 32.91 10.97
CA TYR A 156 23.49 33.71 11.80
C TYR A 156 22.57 32.75 12.56
N PRO A 157 22.50 32.81 13.90
CA PRO A 157 21.56 31.98 14.64
C PRO A 157 20.15 32.45 14.27
N ILE A 158 19.36 31.53 13.71
CA ILE A 158 17.93 31.71 13.48
C ILE A 158 17.28 31.83 14.86
N GLN A 159 17.10 33.06 15.34
CA GLN A 159 16.09 33.35 16.34
C GLN A 159 14.78 33.54 15.60
N GLU A 160 14.01 32.46 15.47
CA GLU A 160 12.58 32.56 15.19
C GLU A 160 11.83 31.91 16.34
N ASP A 161 11.12 32.74 17.12
CA ASP A 161 10.02 32.28 17.96
C ASP A 161 8.95 31.70 17.02
N HIS A 162 8.95 30.39 16.85
CA HIS A 162 7.89 29.70 16.13
C HIS A 162 6.62 29.68 17.00
N HIS A 163 5.80 30.72 16.90
CA HIS A 163 4.38 30.67 17.24
C HIS A 163 3.56 29.92 16.18
N ALA A 164 4.09 28.81 15.64
CA ALA A 164 3.38 27.98 14.68
C ALA A 164 2.44 27.02 15.42
N SER A 165 1.37 27.57 16.01
CA SER A 165 0.20 26.76 16.34
C SER A 165 -0.47 26.42 15.01
N ILE A 166 -0.48 25.13 14.64
CA ILE A 166 -1.31 24.66 13.53
C ILE A 166 -2.75 24.72 14.02
N PHE A 167 -3.49 25.73 13.56
CA PHE A 167 -4.93 25.79 13.75
C PHE A 167 -5.57 24.95 12.66
N LEU A 168 -6.15 23.81 13.05
CA LEU A 168 -6.94 22.97 12.16
C LEU A 168 -8.38 23.49 12.22
N GLU A 169 -8.90 23.90 11.07
CA GLU A 169 -10.32 24.27 10.94
C GLU A 169 -11.17 22.99 10.95
N PRO A 170 -12.39 23.00 11.54
CA PRO A 170 -13.32 21.88 11.44
C PRO A 170 -13.46 21.41 9.99
N THR A 171 -13.32 20.11 9.79
CA THR A 171 -13.34 19.54 8.43
C THR A 171 -14.77 19.51 7.93
N ASP A 172 -15.00 19.70 6.63
CA ASP A 172 -16.33 19.56 6.05
C ASP A 172 -16.50 18.28 5.22
N GLU A 173 -17.75 17.82 5.09
CA GLU A 173 -18.08 16.64 4.29
C GLU A 173 -17.66 16.78 2.81
N ARG A 174 -17.61 18.00 2.27
CA ARG A 174 -17.25 18.24 0.86
C ARG A 174 -15.76 18.01 0.66
N GLU A 175 -14.93 18.44 1.59
CA GLU A 175 -13.49 18.25 1.63
C GLU A 175 -13.15 16.77 1.72
N VAL A 176 -13.75 16.05 2.68
CA VAL A 176 -13.57 14.59 2.82
C VAL A 176 -14.00 13.86 1.54
N HIS A 177 -15.12 14.25 0.94
CA HIS A 177 -15.59 13.67 -0.32
C HIS A 177 -14.63 13.93 -1.49
N GLN A 178 -14.06 15.13 -1.57
CA GLN A 178 -13.05 15.46 -2.59
C GLN A 178 -11.76 14.67 -2.38
N ILE A 179 -11.32 14.49 -1.14
CA ILE A 179 -10.16 13.68 -0.80
C ILE A 179 -10.40 12.23 -1.24
N ILE A 180 -11.53 11.61 -0.88
CA ILE A 180 -11.87 10.24 -1.29
C ILE A 180 -11.85 10.09 -2.82
N LYS A 181 -12.38 11.07 -3.56
CA LYS A 181 -12.35 11.07 -5.03
C LYS A 181 -10.96 11.28 -5.63
N SER A 182 -10.06 11.94 -4.90
CA SER A 182 -8.68 12.17 -5.33
C SER A 182 -7.76 10.99 -5.07
N LEU A 183 -8.18 10.03 -4.23
CA LEU A 183 -7.42 8.82 -3.95
C LEU A 183 -7.22 8.04 -5.25
N GLY A 184 -5.96 7.67 -5.52
CA GLY A 184 -5.63 6.91 -6.72
C GLY A 184 -6.40 5.58 -6.76
N ASN A 185 -6.94 5.25 -7.93
CA ASN A 185 -7.74 4.06 -8.19
C ASN A 185 -6.87 2.78 -8.22
N THR A 186 -6.21 2.49 -7.10
CA THR A 186 -5.26 1.39 -6.94
C THR A 186 -5.95 0.17 -6.35
N ASN A 187 -5.45 -1.02 -6.72
CA ASN A 187 -5.82 -2.27 -6.05
C ASN A 187 -4.92 -2.55 -4.83
N ALA A 188 -4.12 -1.56 -4.41
CA ALA A 188 -3.31 -1.68 -3.22
C ALA A 188 -4.23 -1.64 -2.01
N VAL A 189 -3.90 -2.41 -0.98
CA VAL A 189 -4.67 -2.53 0.25
C VAL A 189 -3.78 -2.20 1.44
N GLY A 190 -4.36 -1.54 2.45
CA GLY A 190 -3.70 -1.20 3.69
C GLY A 190 -3.63 -2.37 4.66
N ARG A 191 -3.35 -2.07 5.94
CA ARG A 191 -3.35 -3.06 7.03
C ARG A 191 -4.73 -3.68 7.29
N ASP A 192 -5.77 -2.91 6.98
CA ASP A 192 -7.19 -3.28 7.01
C ASP A 192 -7.61 -4.16 5.82
N GLU A 193 -6.73 -4.32 4.83
CA GLU A 193 -6.97 -5.05 3.59
C GLU A 193 -8.14 -4.53 2.73
N ILE A 194 -8.62 -3.31 2.99
CA ILE A 194 -9.73 -2.70 2.25
C ILE A 194 -9.18 -2.06 0.97
N ILE A 195 -9.83 -2.35 -0.16
CA ILE A 195 -9.47 -1.77 -1.45
C ILE A 195 -10.06 -0.36 -1.53
N ILE A 196 -9.21 0.63 -1.82
CA ILE A 196 -9.57 2.06 -1.95
C ILE A 196 -10.76 2.27 -2.89
N LYS A 197 -10.85 1.49 -3.97
CA LYS A 197 -11.97 1.54 -4.93
C LYS A 197 -13.34 1.30 -4.30
N CYS A 198 -13.43 0.53 -3.21
CA CYS A 198 -14.69 0.33 -2.51
C CYS A 198 -15.16 1.63 -1.87
N LEU A 199 -14.25 2.46 -1.36
CA LEU A 199 -14.56 3.75 -0.74
C LEU A 199 -15.17 4.75 -1.73
N GLU A 200 -14.73 4.72 -2.99
CA GLU A 200 -15.30 5.54 -4.07
C GLU A 200 -16.81 5.28 -4.31
N HIS A 201 -17.31 4.10 -3.93
CA HIS A 201 -18.70 3.70 -4.16
C HIS A 201 -19.64 4.01 -2.98
N ILE A 202 -19.09 4.30 -1.81
CA ILE A 202 -19.84 4.59 -0.58
C ILE A 202 -19.48 5.93 0.10
N PRO A 203 -19.12 7.01 -0.63
CA PRO A 203 -18.69 8.26 0.02
C PRO A 203 -19.80 8.88 0.88
N HIS A 204 -21.06 8.80 0.45
CA HIS A 204 -22.21 9.33 1.20
C HIS A 204 -22.40 8.71 2.61
N ILE A 205 -21.81 7.53 2.88
CA ILE A 205 -21.86 6.88 4.20
C ILE A 205 -20.60 7.24 5.01
N ILE A 206 -19.44 7.17 4.37
CA ILE A 206 -18.15 7.29 5.08
C ILE A 206 -17.82 8.75 5.39
N THR A 207 -18.22 9.68 4.52
CA THR A 207 -17.89 11.10 4.62
C THR A 207 -18.40 11.73 5.92
N ALA A 208 -19.68 11.54 6.25
CA ALA A 208 -20.28 12.07 7.47
C ALA A 208 -19.59 11.51 8.74
N LEU A 209 -19.22 10.23 8.69
CA LEU A 209 -18.56 9.57 9.80
C LEU A 209 -17.13 10.09 10.01
N LEU A 210 -16.33 10.18 8.94
CA LEU A 210 -14.96 10.71 8.96
C LEU A 210 -14.92 12.18 9.39
N CYS A 211 -15.86 12.98 8.91
CA CYS A 211 -16.03 14.38 9.32
C CYS A 211 -16.19 14.48 10.84
N HIS A 212 -17.12 13.68 11.41
CA HIS A 212 -17.33 13.64 12.84
C HIS A 212 -16.10 13.16 13.63
N GLN A 213 -15.32 12.20 13.11
CA GLN A 213 -14.09 11.78 13.79
C GLN A 213 -13.03 12.88 13.82
N LEU A 214 -12.89 13.62 12.72
CA LEU A 214 -11.92 14.71 12.61
C LEU A 214 -12.29 15.88 13.52
N ASP A 215 -13.58 16.18 13.64
CA ASP A 215 -14.07 17.22 14.53
C ASP A 215 -13.97 16.82 16.02
N ALA A 216 -14.10 15.53 16.35
CA ALA A 216 -13.94 15.01 17.71
C ALA A 216 -12.46 14.95 18.19
N LEU A 217 -11.49 15.21 17.30
CA LEU A 217 -10.07 15.32 17.64
C LEU A 217 -9.66 16.73 18.08
N HIS A 218 -10.57 17.71 17.99
CA HIS A 218 -10.40 19.09 18.46
C HIS A 218 -10.89 19.28 19.89
#